data_AF-A0A395J7G9-F1
#
_entry.id   AF-A0A395J7G9-F1
#
_cell.length_a   1.000
_cell.length_b   1.000
_cell.length_c   1.000
_cell.angle_alpha   90.00
_cell.angle_beta   90.00
_cell.angle_gamma   90.00
#
_symmetry.space_group_name_H-M   'P 1'
#
loop_
_entity.id
_entity.type
_entity.pdbx_description
1 polymer ?
#
loop_
_entity_poly.entity_id
_entity_poly.type
_entity_poly.pdbx_seq_one_letter_code
_entity_poly.pdbx_strand_id
1 'polypeptide(L)'
;MKLSELATTLMMQKSSHSRDEGEENERIGVLTRKNRKLQENITALQTSQKLIQKELSVTQERLAAATAHSQTRILSLRSNPTSDFEAIKLSTITALRAENADLLSQLTTNLPPSASVPLSTLQTQKDLVAESQAALKDERTRNDRLKKVWGLKSQEFRDGVSSLLGWDAVFMPNGKMRVTSFYYPSVGEDENSIVFDGERGTMKVSGGPESKFAGRIMENIKFWVNERGSIPCFLAALTLEFYEEKKGDGTVMPSLSNSNPNHPTLFPSGLATKFSSPLFQTNNNNIRFPICPIGLIKEGVTAYKKTQSGPMKEGSPLQSGSVFNCHC
;
A
#
# COMPACT_ATOMS: atom_id res chain seq x y z
N MET A 1 84.85 63.48 -57.97
CA MET A 1 83.46 63.97 -58.09
C MET A 1 82.41 62.88 -58.30
N LYS A 2 82.68 61.76 -59.01
CA LYS A 2 81.64 60.74 -59.29
C LYS A 2 81.34 59.71 -58.18
N LEU A 3 82.27 59.48 -57.24
CA LEU A 3 82.06 58.54 -56.11
C LEU A 3 81.20 59.14 -54.99
N SER A 4 81.28 60.46 -54.78
CA SER A 4 80.48 61.17 -53.77
C SER A 4 79.00 61.25 -54.16
N GLU A 5 78.67 61.38 -55.44
CA GLU A 5 77.29 61.46 -55.92
C GLU A 5 76.56 60.11 -55.81
N LEU A 6 77.23 58.99 -56.10
CA LEU A 6 76.67 57.65 -55.93
C LEU A 6 76.40 57.30 -54.46
N ALA A 7 77.32 57.63 -53.55
CA ALA A 7 77.11 57.43 -52.12
C ALA A 7 75.94 58.27 -51.56
N THR A 8 75.81 59.51 -52.04
CA THR A 8 74.71 60.41 -51.65
C THR A 8 73.37 59.89 -52.15
N THR A 9 73.31 59.37 -53.37
CA THR A 9 72.07 58.81 -53.96
C THR A 9 71.64 57.53 -53.24
N LEU A 10 72.58 56.65 -52.88
CA LEU A 10 72.29 55.41 -52.14
C LEU A 10 71.83 55.70 -50.70
N MET A 11 72.40 56.71 -50.03
CA MET A 11 71.92 57.17 -48.73
C MET A 11 70.52 57.82 -48.82
N MET A 12 70.23 58.53 -49.90
CA MET A 12 68.92 59.16 -50.11
C MET A 12 67.83 58.12 -50.43
N GLN A 13 68.16 57.05 -51.17
CA GLN A 13 67.27 55.91 -51.39
C GLN A 13 67.05 55.06 -50.12
N LYS A 14 68.10 54.83 -49.31
CA LYS A 14 67.96 54.11 -48.03
C LYS A 14 67.17 54.91 -46.99
N SER A 15 67.36 56.23 -46.96
CA SER A 15 66.60 57.16 -46.12
C SER A 15 65.12 57.21 -46.51
N SER A 16 64.81 57.36 -47.80
CA SER A 16 63.43 57.34 -48.29
C SER A 16 62.73 55.99 -48.06
N HIS A 17 63.39 54.86 -48.34
CA HIS A 17 62.83 53.54 -48.05
C HIS A 17 62.60 53.31 -46.55
N SER A 18 63.51 53.74 -45.67
CA SER A 18 63.30 53.65 -44.20
C SER A 18 62.17 54.54 -43.68
N ARG A 19 61.85 55.62 -44.40
CA ARG A 19 60.78 56.56 -44.07
C ARG A 19 59.42 56.02 -44.54
N ASP A 20 59.39 55.43 -45.74
CA ASP A 20 58.22 54.73 -46.30
C ASP A 20 57.83 53.52 -45.42
N GLU A 21 58.81 52.73 -44.98
CA GLU A 21 58.61 51.60 -44.04
C GLU A 21 58.08 52.06 -42.66
N GLY A 22 58.40 53.29 -42.24
CA GLY A 22 57.88 53.89 -41.00
C GLY A 22 56.42 54.29 -41.11
N GLU A 23 56.04 54.97 -42.20
CA GLU A 23 54.67 55.37 -42.49
C GLU A 23 53.75 54.15 -42.74
N GLU A 24 54.29 53.12 -43.40
CA GLU A 24 53.61 51.85 -43.60
C GLU A 24 53.38 51.11 -42.26
N ASN A 25 54.38 51.10 -41.36
CA ASN A 25 54.22 50.53 -40.02
C ASN A 25 53.21 51.28 -39.14
N GLU A 26 53.14 52.60 -39.22
CA GLU A 26 52.12 53.39 -38.52
C GLU A 26 50.71 53.07 -39.04
N ARG A 27 50.56 52.96 -40.36
CA ARG A 27 49.31 52.56 -41.01
C ARG A 27 48.90 51.16 -40.61
N ILE A 28 49.84 50.21 -40.58
CA ILE A 28 49.63 48.83 -40.08
C ILE A 28 49.21 48.86 -38.61
N GLY A 29 49.81 49.70 -37.78
CA GLY A 29 49.45 49.86 -36.37
C GLY A 29 48.02 50.37 -36.18
N VAL A 30 47.60 51.38 -36.95
CA VAL A 30 46.21 51.90 -36.93
C VAL A 30 45.23 50.84 -37.42
N LEU A 31 45.56 50.13 -38.51
CA LEU A 31 44.72 49.05 -39.03
C LEU A 31 44.62 47.89 -38.03
N THR A 32 45.69 47.55 -37.31
CA THR A 32 45.70 46.50 -36.29
C THR A 32 44.80 46.86 -35.10
N ARG A 33 44.83 48.12 -34.64
CA ARG A 33 43.92 48.59 -33.58
C ARG A 33 42.46 48.58 -34.04
N LYS A 34 42.19 49.01 -35.27
CA LYS A 34 40.85 48.92 -35.87
C LYS A 34 40.39 47.47 -36.00
N ASN A 35 41.26 46.56 -36.43
CA ASN A 35 40.95 45.14 -36.55
C ASN A 35 40.62 44.53 -35.17
N ARG A 36 41.41 44.85 -34.14
CA ARG A 36 41.10 44.46 -32.75
C ARG A 36 39.76 45.03 -32.27
N LYS A 37 39.49 46.31 -32.50
CA LYS A 37 38.21 46.96 -32.14
C LYS A 37 37.03 46.29 -32.84
N LEU A 38 37.18 45.93 -34.12
CA LEU A 38 36.17 45.21 -34.88
C LEU A 38 35.99 43.79 -34.34
N GLN A 39 37.05 43.09 -33.95
CA GLN A 39 36.95 41.77 -33.31
C GLN A 39 36.24 41.85 -31.95
N GLU A 40 36.54 42.85 -31.12
CA GLU A 40 35.83 43.12 -29.85
C GLU A 40 34.35 43.41 -30.10
N ASN A 41 34.01 44.24 -31.09
CA ASN A 41 32.62 44.51 -31.45
C ASN A 41 31.90 43.27 -31.98
N ILE A 42 32.57 42.44 -32.79
CA ILE A 42 32.01 41.18 -33.31
C ILE A 42 31.70 40.23 -32.15
N THR A 43 32.62 40.07 -31.19
CA THR A 43 32.38 39.20 -30.03
C THR A 43 31.28 39.74 -29.12
N ALA A 44 31.23 41.06 -28.88
CA ALA A 44 30.14 41.69 -28.13
C ALA A 44 28.77 41.49 -28.82
N LEU A 45 28.69 41.69 -30.13
CA LEU A 45 27.46 41.45 -30.89
C LEU A 45 27.06 39.97 -30.88
N GLN A 46 28.01 39.05 -31.04
CA GLN A 46 27.75 37.60 -30.97
C GLN A 46 27.22 37.16 -29.60
N THR A 47 27.72 37.73 -28.50
CA THR A 47 27.19 37.42 -27.16
C THR A 47 25.79 37.97 -26.98
N SER A 48 25.52 39.20 -27.42
CA SER A 48 24.17 39.79 -27.37
C SER A 48 23.17 38.97 -28.20
N GLN A 49 23.57 38.52 -29.40
CA GLN A 49 22.74 37.69 -30.26
C GLN A 49 22.40 36.35 -29.62
N LYS A 50 23.37 35.70 -28.96
CA LYS A 50 23.13 34.44 -28.23
C LYS A 50 22.17 34.62 -27.05
N LEU A 51 22.25 35.75 -26.33
CA LEU A 51 21.33 36.05 -25.23
C LEU A 51 19.91 36.29 -25.75
N ILE A 52 19.75 37.13 -26.77
CA ILE A 52 18.46 37.41 -27.38
C ILE A 52 17.83 36.14 -27.95
N GLN A 53 18.62 35.26 -28.59
CA GLN A 53 18.11 33.98 -29.07
C GLN A 53 17.58 33.08 -27.94
N LYS A 54 18.24 33.07 -26.78
CA LYS A 54 17.77 32.32 -25.61
C LYS A 54 16.53 32.94 -24.99
N GLU A 55 16.46 34.26 -24.89
CA GLU A 55 15.26 34.95 -24.40
C GLU A 55 14.07 34.71 -25.33
N LEU A 56 14.31 34.73 -26.64
CA LEU A 56 13.31 34.42 -27.65
C LEU A 56 12.84 32.96 -27.50
N SER A 57 13.74 31.98 -27.33
CA SER A 57 13.33 30.59 -27.14
C SER A 57 12.51 30.40 -25.85
N VAL A 58 12.94 30.99 -24.73
CA VAL A 58 12.21 30.91 -23.45
C VAL A 58 10.85 31.59 -23.53
N THR A 59 10.76 32.74 -24.20
CA THR A 59 9.47 33.45 -24.36
C THR A 59 8.53 32.69 -25.28
N GLN A 60 9.03 32.07 -26.35
CA GLN A 60 8.25 31.16 -27.19
C GLN A 60 7.73 29.95 -26.41
N GLU A 61 8.56 29.31 -25.58
CA GLU A 61 8.14 28.20 -24.72
C GLU A 61 7.05 28.63 -23.72
N ARG A 62 7.25 29.78 -23.05
CA ARG A 62 6.24 30.35 -22.13
C ARG A 62 4.95 30.68 -22.84
N LEU A 63 5.02 31.23 -24.06
CA LEU A 63 3.85 31.55 -24.85
C LEU A 63 3.13 30.29 -25.31
N ALA A 64 3.84 29.27 -25.78
CA ALA A 64 3.27 27.97 -26.14
C ALA A 64 2.62 27.28 -24.94
N ALA A 65 3.26 27.35 -23.76
CA ALA A 65 2.64 26.88 -22.52
C ALA A 65 1.37 27.68 -22.22
N ALA A 66 1.44 29.01 -22.19
CA ALA A 66 0.28 29.85 -21.86
C ALA A 66 -0.89 29.67 -22.85
N THR A 67 -0.63 29.49 -24.15
CA THR A 67 -1.68 29.21 -25.14
C THR A 67 -2.30 27.82 -24.95
N ALA A 68 -1.50 26.80 -24.62
CA ALA A 68 -2.00 25.48 -24.26
C ALA A 68 -2.85 25.50 -22.97
N HIS A 69 -2.44 26.29 -21.97
CA HIS A 69 -3.24 26.51 -20.75
C HIS A 69 -4.52 27.30 -21.04
N SER A 70 -4.51 28.23 -22.00
CA SER A 70 -5.72 28.97 -22.40
C SER A 70 -6.76 28.09 -23.10
N GLN A 71 -6.34 27.04 -23.79
CA GLN A 71 -7.24 26.09 -24.46
C GLN A 71 -7.82 25.05 -23.50
N THR A 72 -7.27 24.92 -22.29
CA THR A 72 -7.64 23.89 -21.32
C THR A 72 -8.27 24.52 -20.08
N ARG A 73 -9.50 24.12 -19.75
CA ARG A 73 -10.15 24.55 -18.51
C ARG A 73 -9.80 23.58 -17.39
N ILE A 74 -9.02 24.05 -16.42
CA ILE A 74 -8.75 23.29 -15.20
C ILE A 74 -9.98 23.39 -14.29
N LEU A 75 -10.56 22.24 -13.95
CA LEU A 75 -11.66 22.14 -13.00
C LEU A 75 -11.13 21.58 -11.69
N SER A 76 -11.54 22.18 -10.58
CA SER A 76 -11.35 21.64 -9.24
C SER A 76 -12.70 21.42 -8.59
N LEU A 77 -12.75 20.45 -7.68
CA LEU A 77 -13.91 20.30 -6.81
C LEU A 77 -14.02 21.54 -5.91
N ARG A 78 -15.25 22.06 -5.76
CA ARG A 78 -15.55 23.18 -4.85
C ARG A 78 -15.17 22.83 -3.40
N SER A 79 -15.49 21.61 -2.97
CA SER A 79 -15.01 21.01 -1.72
C SER A 79 -13.80 20.13 -2.05
N ASN A 80 -12.60 20.65 -1.82
CA ASN A 80 -11.36 19.92 -1.99
C ASN A 80 -10.57 19.97 -0.68
N PRO A 81 -9.70 18.99 -0.40
CA PRO A 81 -9.01 18.90 0.89
C PRO A 81 -8.15 20.12 1.20
N THR A 82 -7.63 20.81 0.18
CA THR A 82 -6.87 22.05 0.37
C THR A 82 -7.77 23.21 0.81
N SER A 83 -8.94 23.35 0.17
CA SER A 83 -9.97 24.34 0.51
C SER A 83 -10.54 24.08 1.90
N ASP A 84 -10.78 22.81 2.25
CA ASP A 84 -11.30 22.44 3.56
C ASP A 84 -10.28 22.76 4.66
N PHE A 85 -9.00 22.45 4.42
CA PHE A 85 -7.90 22.79 5.32
C PHE A 85 -7.68 24.29 5.47
N GLU A 86 -7.81 25.05 4.37
CA GLU A 86 -7.76 26.51 4.40
C GLU A 86 -8.93 27.09 5.20
N ALA A 87 -10.14 26.57 5.01
CA ALA A 87 -11.32 27.00 5.77
C ALA A 87 -11.14 26.74 7.28
N ILE A 88 -10.62 25.57 7.67
CA ILE A 88 -10.30 25.26 9.07
C ILE A 88 -9.25 26.24 9.61
N LYS A 89 -8.17 26.48 8.88
CA LYS A 89 -7.14 27.45 9.29
C LYS A 89 -7.70 28.85 9.48
N LEU A 90 -8.48 29.34 8.52
CA LEU A 90 -9.07 30.67 8.60
C LEU A 90 -10.03 30.76 9.79
N SER A 91 -10.89 29.75 9.99
CA SER A 91 -11.80 29.71 11.15
C SER A 91 -11.03 29.73 12.49
N THR A 92 -9.94 28.97 12.58
CA THR A 92 -9.06 28.94 13.76
C THR A 92 -8.42 30.30 14.02
N ILE A 93 -7.87 30.95 12.98
CA ILE A 93 -7.27 32.28 13.09
C ILE A 93 -8.33 33.31 13.52
N THR A 94 -9.55 33.23 12.99
CA THR A 94 -10.63 34.14 13.38
C THR A 94 -11.07 33.94 14.84
N ALA A 95 -11.17 32.69 15.30
CA ALA A 95 -11.48 32.38 16.70
C ALA A 95 -10.38 32.91 17.64
N LEU A 96 -9.10 32.63 17.32
CA LEU A 96 -7.96 33.11 18.11
C LEU A 96 -7.88 34.65 18.14
N ARG A 97 -8.21 35.32 17.04
CA ARG A 97 -8.25 36.80 17.01
C ARG A 97 -9.38 37.35 17.89
N ALA A 98 -10.55 36.71 17.87
CA ALA A 98 -11.67 37.09 18.73
C ALA A 98 -11.34 36.87 20.22
N GLU A 99 -10.77 35.72 20.58
CA GLU A 99 -10.32 35.44 21.95
C GLU A 99 -9.26 36.42 22.42
N ASN A 100 -8.25 36.71 21.59
CA ASN A 100 -7.22 37.70 21.95
C ASN A 100 -7.83 39.08 22.16
N ALA A 101 -8.80 39.51 21.35
CA ALA A 101 -9.50 40.78 21.54
C ALA A 101 -10.28 40.80 22.87
N ASP A 102 -10.99 39.72 23.19
CA ASP A 102 -11.75 39.60 24.44
C ASP A 102 -10.82 39.58 25.67
N LEU A 103 -9.72 38.83 25.62
CA LEU A 103 -8.73 38.78 26.69
C LEU A 103 -8.04 40.13 26.89
N LEU A 104 -7.69 40.83 25.81
CA LEU A 104 -7.14 42.18 25.89
C LEU A 104 -8.15 43.17 26.49
N SER A 105 -9.44 43.04 26.17
CA SER A 105 -10.49 43.86 26.78
C SER A 105 -10.59 43.63 28.30
N GLN A 106 -10.43 42.39 28.75
CA GLN A 106 -10.44 42.05 30.18
C GLN A 106 -9.23 42.63 30.92
N LEU A 107 -8.04 42.50 30.32
CA LEU A 107 -6.80 43.05 30.89
C LEU A 107 -6.83 44.59 30.97
N THR A 108 -7.32 45.26 29.93
CA THR A 108 -7.39 46.73 29.89
C THR A 108 -8.41 47.31 30.86
N THR A 109 -9.50 46.59 31.13
CA THR A 109 -10.57 47.09 32.01
C THR A 109 -10.23 46.89 33.51
N ASN A 110 -9.10 46.25 33.87
CA ASN A 110 -8.68 46.01 35.26
C ASN A 110 -9.81 45.41 36.14
N LEU A 111 -10.70 44.61 35.55
CA LEU A 111 -11.67 43.85 36.35
C LEU A 111 -10.89 42.91 37.27
N PRO A 112 -11.26 42.77 38.55
CA PRO A 112 -10.65 41.79 39.43
C PRO A 112 -10.77 40.40 38.78
N PRO A 113 -9.87 39.45 39.12
CA PRO A 113 -9.93 38.07 38.63
C PRO A 113 -11.13 37.37 39.25
N SER A 114 -12.33 37.80 38.88
CA SER A 114 -13.57 37.10 39.14
C SER A 114 -13.53 35.84 38.27
N ALA A 115 -14.04 34.74 38.80
CA ALA A 115 -14.02 33.40 38.22
C ALA A 115 -14.81 33.24 36.90
N SER A 116 -14.89 34.29 36.07
CA SER A 116 -15.66 34.36 34.84
C SER A 116 -14.73 34.26 33.63
N VAL A 117 -14.92 33.19 32.86
CA VAL A 117 -14.21 32.95 31.59
C VAL A 117 -14.90 33.73 30.46
N PRO A 118 -14.16 34.35 29.51
CA PRO A 118 -14.77 34.97 28.33
C PRO A 118 -15.61 33.97 27.51
N LEU A 119 -16.72 34.46 26.96
CA LEU A 119 -17.65 33.63 26.16
C LEU A 119 -16.97 33.02 24.93
N SER A 120 -16.07 33.76 24.27
CA SER A 120 -15.28 33.28 23.14
C SER A 120 -14.45 32.05 23.50
N THR A 121 -13.75 32.08 24.64
CA THR A 121 -12.97 30.93 25.12
C THR A 121 -13.85 29.72 25.42
N LEU A 122 -15.03 29.92 26.01
CA LEU A 122 -15.98 28.82 26.25
C LEU A 122 -16.48 28.23 24.93
N GLN A 123 -16.80 29.07 23.95
CA GLN A 123 -17.26 28.63 22.63
C GLN A 123 -16.19 27.82 21.90
N THR A 124 -14.95 28.30 21.86
CA THR A 124 -13.83 27.55 21.27
C THR A 124 -13.62 26.21 21.97
N GLN A 125 -13.72 26.14 23.31
CA GLN A 125 -13.61 24.88 24.04
C GLN A 125 -14.73 23.90 23.68
N LYS A 126 -15.97 24.38 23.50
CA LYS A 126 -17.09 23.54 23.03
C LYS A 126 -16.86 23.04 21.61
N ASP A 127 -16.37 23.90 20.72
CA ASP A 127 -16.08 23.56 19.33
C ASP A 127 -14.97 22.49 19.24
N LEU A 128 -13.91 22.63 20.05
CA LEU A 128 -12.84 21.62 20.17
C LEU A 128 -13.35 20.27 20.70
N VAL A 129 -14.25 20.28 21.68
CA VAL A 129 -14.86 19.04 22.19
C VAL A 129 -15.70 18.38 21.09
N ALA A 130 -16.50 19.16 20.35
CA ALA A 130 -17.30 18.65 19.24
C ALA A 130 -16.42 18.08 18.11
N GLU A 131 -15.34 18.76 17.76
CA GLU A 131 -14.35 18.29 16.77
C GLU A 131 -13.70 16.98 17.22
N SER A 132 -13.26 16.88 18.48
CA SER A 132 -12.68 15.65 19.03
C SER A 132 -13.67 14.49 18.98
N GLN A 133 -14.95 14.74 19.26
CA GLN A 133 -16.00 13.73 19.19
C GLN A 133 -16.27 13.29 17.75
N ALA A 134 -16.20 14.21 16.78
CA ALA A 134 -16.29 13.89 15.37
C ALA A 134 -15.10 13.00 14.92
N ALA A 135 -13.87 13.39 15.27
CA ALA A 135 -12.67 12.60 14.97
C ALA A 135 -12.74 11.18 15.59
N LEU A 136 -13.23 11.06 16.83
CA LEU A 136 -13.44 9.76 17.48
C LEU A 136 -14.49 8.89 16.75
N LYS A 137 -15.56 9.50 16.22
CA LYS A 137 -16.57 8.77 15.43
C LYS A 137 -15.99 8.29 14.11
N ASP A 138 -15.16 9.10 13.46
CA ASP A 138 -14.51 8.73 12.20
C ASP A 138 -13.52 7.58 12.41
N GLU A 139 -12.69 7.64 13.45
CA GLU A 139 -11.76 6.57 13.78
C GLU A 139 -12.48 5.28 14.21
N ARG A 140 -13.58 5.37 14.95
CA ARG A 140 -14.43 4.20 15.27
C ARG A 140 -15.00 3.58 14.00
N THR A 141 -15.55 4.40 13.10
CA THR A 141 -16.11 3.93 11.83
C THR A 141 -15.03 3.27 10.96
N ARG A 142 -13.82 3.84 10.93
CA ARG A 142 -12.68 3.25 10.24
C ARG A 142 -12.27 1.91 10.84
N ASN A 143 -12.19 1.81 12.17
CA ASN A 143 -11.87 0.57 12.87
C ASN A 143 -12.93 -0.52 12.62
N ASP A 144 -14.21 -0.15 12.63
CA ASP A 144 -15.30 -1.08 12.33
C ASP A 144 -15.24 -1.59 10.89
N ARG A 145 -14.93 -0.71 9.92
CA ARG A 145 -14.68 -1.13 8.53
C ARG A 145 -13.49 -2.08 8.44
N LEU A 146 -12.40 -1.77 9.13
CA LEU A 146 -11.22 -2.62 9.15
C LEU A 146 -11.51 -4.00 9.74
N LYS A 147 -12.25 -4.07 10.85
CA LYS A 147 -12.69 -5.34 11.45
C LYS A 147 -13.56 -6.16 10.50
N LYS A 148 -14.48 -5.51 9.77
CA LYS A 148 -15.30 -6.18 8.75
C LYS A 148 -14.46 -6.77 7.63
N VAL A 149 -13.54 -5.98 7.07
CA VAL A 149 -12.64 -6.45 6.00
C VAL A 149 -11.75 -7.59 6.50
N TRP A 150 -11.18 -7.47 7.70
CA TRP A 150 -10.37 -8.52 8.30
C TRP A 150 -11.16 -9.82 8.51
N GLY A 151 -12.41 -9.71 8.99
CA GLY A 151 -13.30 -10.86 9.15
C GLY A 151 -13.58 -11.57 7.83
N LEU A 152 -13.93 -10.80 6.79
CA LEU A 152 -14.17 -11.34 5.44
C LEU A 152 -12.91 -11.99 4.87
N LYS A 153 -11.74 -11.33 4.96
CA LYS A 153 -10.48 -11.88 4.44
C LYS A 153 -10.03 -13.13 5.19
N SER A 154 -10.23 -13.17 6.51
CA SER A 154 -9.94 -14.35 7.33
C SER A 154 -10.87 -15.50 6.98
N GLN A 155 -12.11 -15.23 6.62
CA GLN A 155 -13.04 -16.24 6.11
C GLN A 155 -12.59 -16.76 4.74
N GLU A 156 -12.28 -15.87 3.79
CA GLU A 156 -11.74 -16.26 2.48
C GLU A 156 -10.48 -17.13 2.60
N PHE A 157 -9.59 -16.79 3.54
CA PHE A 157 -8.40 -17.58 3.81
C PHE A 157 -8.74 -18.97 4.34
N ARG A 158 -9.67 -19.08 5.31
CA ARG A 158 -10.13 -20.37 5.84
C ARG A 158 -10.78 -21.23 4.76
N ASP A 159 -11.64 -20.63 3.94
CA ASP A 159 -12.31 -21.33 2.84
C ASP A 159 -11.28 -21.85 1.81
N GLY A 160 -10.26 -21.04 1.51
CA GLY A 160 -9.14 -21.43 0.65
C GLY A 160 -8.31 -22.59 1.22
N VAL A 161 -7.97 -22.54 2.51
CA VAL A 161 -7.25 -23.63 3.21
C VAL A 161 -8.09 -24.90 3.25
N SER A 162 -9.38 -24.79 3.56
CA SER A 162 -10.31 -25.92 3.57
C SER A 162 -10.45 -26.55 2.19
N SER A 163 -10.50 -25.74 1.13
CA SER A 163 -10.58 -26.26 -0.24
C SER A 163 -9.28 -26.92 -0.71
N LEU A 164 -8.12 -26.48 -0.23
CA LEU A 164 -6.82 -27.01 -0.67
C LEU A 164 -6.42 -28.26 0.11
N LEU A 165 -6.52 -28.23 1.44
CA LEU A 165 -6.06 -29.30 2.32
C LEU A 165 -7.18 -30.28 2.70
N GLY A 166 -8.45 -29.91 2.51
CA GLY A 166 -9.58 -30.72 2.95
C GLY A 166 -9.84 -30.66 4.45
N TRP A 167 -9.31 -29.65 5.15
CA TRP A 167 -9.47 -29.44 6.59
C TRP A 167 -10.00 -28.03 6.88
N ASP A 168 -11.12 -27.95 7.59
CA ASP A 168 -11.66 -26.69 8.11
C ASP A 168 -11.03 -26.37 9.47
N ALA A 169 -10.38 -25.21 9.57
CA ALA A 169 -9.68 -24.76 10.78
C ALA A 169 -10.43 -23.56 11.40
N VAL A 170 -11.04 -23.80 12.57
CA VAL A 170 -11.79 -22.81 13.34
C VAL A 170 -11.01 -22.45 14.60
N PHE A 171 -10.67 -21.17 14.74
CA PHE A 171 -10.07 -20.64 15.96
C PHE A 171 -11.14 -20.45 17.03
N MET A 172 -10.97 -21.13 18.15
CA MET A 172 -11.83 -21.03 19.32
C MET A 172 -11.43 -19.81 20.16
N PRO A 173 -12.35 -19.21 20.94
CA PRO A 173 -12.06 -18.03 21.75
C PRO A 173 -11.03 -18.27 22.88
N ASN A 174 -10.77 -19.54 23.22
CA ASN A 174 -9.73 -19.94 24.17
C ASN A 174 -8.32 -20.02 23.55
N GLY A 175 -8.15 -19.57 22.30
CA GLY A 175 -6.88 -19.61 21.58
C GLY A 175 -6.54 -20.97 20.96
N LYS A 176 -7.39 -21.99 21.13
CA LYS A 176 -7.19 -23.31 20.54
C LYS A 176 -7.74 -23.36 19.12
N MET A 177 -7.15 -24.19 18.28
CA MET A 177 -7.59 -24.39 16.91
C MET A 177 -8.36 -25.71 16.80
N ARG A 178 -9.64 -25.64 16.49
CA ARG A 178 -10.45 -26.81 16.13
C ARG A 178 -10.29 -27.08 14.65
N VAL A 179 -9.97 -28.31 14.30
CA VAL A 179 -9.77 -28.77 12.93
C VAL A 179 -10.76 -29.89 12.65
N THR A 180 -11.54 -29.73 11.59
CA THR A 180 -12.57 -30.70 11.16
C THR A 180 -12.27 -31.14 9.73
N SER A 181 -12.36 -32.44 9.47
CA SER A 181 -12.14 -32.98 8.12
C SER A 181 -13.34 -32.70 7.23
N PHE A 182 -13.10 -32.25 5.99
CA PHE A 182 -14.14 -32.10 4.97
C PHE A 182 -14.75 -33.46 4.56
N TYR A 183 -13.93 -34.52 4.59
CA TYR A 183 -14.35 -35.85 4.18
C TYR A 183 -15.11 -36.61 5.27
N TYR A 184 -14.93 -36.20 6.54
CA TYR A 184 -15.58 -36.80 7.69
C TYR A 184 -16.17 -35.70 8.59
N PRO A 185 -17.28 -35.06 8.17
CA PRO A 185 -17.92 -34.00 8.95
C PRO A 185 -18.49 -34.54 10.26
N SER A 186 -18.60 -33.68 11.28
CA SER A 186 -19.35 -33.99 12.50
C SER A 186 -20.85 -34.09 12.17
N VAL A 187 -21.47 -35.23 12.43
CA VAL A 187 -22.90 -35.46 12.14
C VAL A 187 -23.63 -35.71 13.46
N GLY A 188 -24.63 -34.88 13.78
CA GLY A 188 -25.45 -35.05 14.97
C GLY A 188 -24.70 -34.77 16.28
N GLU A 189 -24.77 -35.71 17.23
CA GLU A 189 -24.12 -35.61 18.56
C GLU A 189 -22.65 -36.05 18.57
N ASP A 190 -22.15 -36.64 17.47
CA ASP A 190 -20.76 -37.09 17.35
C ASP A 190 -19.84 -35.93 16.95
N GLU A 191 -19.12 -35.36 17.91
CA GLU A 191 -18.14 -34.29 17.68
C GLU A 191 -16.83 -34.82 17.06
N ASN A 192 -16.82 -35.00 15.75
CA ASN A 192 -15.64 -35.45 14.98
C ASN A 192 -14.69 -34.28 14.66
N SER A 193 -14.02 -33.73 15.67
CA SER A 193 -13.06 -32.64 15.50
C SER A 193 -11.77 -32.86 16.31
N ILE A 194 -10.69 -32.22 15.88
CA ILE A 194 -9.39 -32.29 16.54
C ILE A 194 -9.05 -30.89 17.04
N VAL A 195 -8.85 -30.75 18.34
CA VAL A 195 -8.52 -29.47 18.97
C VAL A 195 -7.02 -29.42 19.25
N PHE A 196 -6.33 -28.54 18.55
CA PHE A 196 -4.92 -28.23 18.74
C PHE A 196 -4.74 -27.05 19.69
N ASP A 197 -3.86 -27.24 20.67
CA ASP A 197 -3.43 -26.22 21.61
C ASP A 197 -2.02 -25.76 21.20
N GLY A 198 -1.95 -24.62 20.51
CA GLY A 198 -0.69 -24.09 19.96
C GLY A 198 0.28 -23.56 21.02
N GLU A 199 -0.20 -23.22 22.21
CA GLU A 199 0.66 -22.71 23.29
C GLU A 199 1.37 -23.83 24.03
N ARG A 200 0.67 -24.95 24.23
CA ARG A 200 1.21 -26.12 24.94
C ARG A 200 1.76 -27.20 24.02
N GLY A 201 1.55 -27.07 22.70
CA GLY A 201 1.89 -28.11 21.73
C GLY A 201 1.11 -29.41 21.98
N THR A 202 -0.09 -29.32 22.54
CA THR A 202 -0.91 -30.51 22.85
C THR A 202 -2.07 -30.65 21.89
N MET A 203 -2.44 -31.88 21.59
CA MET A 203 -3.61 -32.19 20.76
C MET A 203 -4.63 -32.97 21.58
N LYS A 204 -5.90 -32.63 21.41
CA LYS A 204 -7.04 -33.36 21.98
C LYS A 204 -8.02 -33.70 20.88
N VAL A 205 -8.48 -34.94 20.85
CA VAL A 205 -9.57 -35.37 19.98
C VAL A 205 -10.88 -35.06 20.69
N SER A 206 -11.81 -34.34 20.05
CA SER A 206 -13.16 -34.15 20.59
C SER A 206 -14.00 -35.43 20.39
N GLY A 207 -15.01 -35.63 21.24
CA GLY A 207 -15.84 -36.86 21.24
C GLY A 207 -15.50 -37.86 22.35
N GLY A 208 -14.47 -37.62 23.16
CA GLY A 208 -14.11 -38.49 24.28
C GLY A 208 -13.43 -39.81 23.87
N PRO A 209 -12.98 -40.63 24.85
CA PRO A 209 -12.20 -41.85 24.58
C PRO A 209 -13.01 -42.97 23.92
N GLU A 210 -14.35 -42.93 23.99
CA GLU A 210 -15.25 -43.91 23.39
C GLU A 210 -15.76 -43.51 22.00
N SER A 211 -15.36 -42.34 21.47
CA SER A 211 -15.76 -41.94 20.13
C SER A 211 -15.13 -42.86 19.08
N LYS A 212 -15.96 -43.31 18.13
CA LYS A 212 -15.54 -44.09 16.95
C LYS A 212 -14.43 -43.39 16.17
N PHE A 213 -14.46 -42.05 16.15
CA PHE A 213 -13.45 -41.20 15.54
C PHE A 213 -12.11 -41.28 16.27
N ALA A 214 -12.12 -41.22 17.61
CA ALA A 214 -10.92 -41.29 18.44
C ALA A 214 -10.23 -42.66 18.34
N GLY A 215 -11.02 -43.75 18.35
CA GLY A 215 -10.48 -45.11 18.21
C GLY A 215 -9.78 -45.32 16.86
N ARG A 216 -10.37 -44.82 15.78
CA ARG A 216 -9.83 -44.97 14.43
C ARG A 216 -8.55 -44.18 14.19
N ILE A 217 -8.52 -42.94 14.66
CA ILE A 217 -7.37 -42.05 14.45
C ILE A 217 -6.21 -42.39 15.40
N MET A 218 -6.45 -43.20 16.44
CA MET A 218 -5.47 -43.51 17.49
C MET A 218 -4.18 -44.14 16.95
N GLU A 219 -4.27 -45.04 15.98
CA GLU A 219 -3.11 -45.69 15.37
C GLU A 219 -2.24 -44.67 14.63
N ASN A 220 -2.88 -43.77 13.87
CA ASN A 220 -2.21 -42.67 13.19
C ASN A 220 -1.62 -41.62 14.14
N ILE A 221 -2.27 -41.35 15.28
CA ILE A 221 -1.72 -40.48 16.32
C ILE A 221 -0.45 -41.11 16.89
N LYS A 222 -0.48 -42.41 17.20
CA LYS A 222 0.68 -43.10 17.76
C LYS A 222 1.86 -43.05 16.78
N PHE A 223 1.63 -43.38 15.51
CA PHE A 223 2.68 -43.46 14.51
C PHE A 223 3.22 -42.08 14.06
N TRP A 224 2.36 -41.11 13.79
CA TRP A 224 2.79 -39.82 13.24
C TRP A 224 3.07 -38.77 14.29
N VAL A 225 2.31 -38.73 15.39
CA VAL A 225 2.42 -37.71 16.42
C VAL A 225 3.35 -38.15 17.55
N ASN A 226 3.18 -39.37 18.10
CA ASN A 226 4.02 -39.81 19.23
C ASN A 226 5.42 -40.27 18.79
N GLU A 227 5.54 -41.02 17.69
CA GLU A 227 6.85 -41.55 17.25
C GLU A 227 7.65 -40.54 16.43
N ARG A 228 6.98 -39.75 15.58
CA ARG A 228 7.64 -38.87 14.59
C ARG A 228 7.45 -37.37 14.83
N GLY A 229 6.53 -36.96 15.70
CA GLY A 229 6.27 -35.55 16.01
C GLY A 229 5.73 -34.71 14.84
N SER A 230 5.20 -35.31 13.77
CA SER A 230 4.80 -34.59 12.55
C SER A 230 3.28 -34.54 12.37
N ILE A 231 2.69 -33.40 12.76
CA ILE A 231 1.26 -33.10 12.56
C ILE A 231 0.88 -32.99 11.07
N PRO A 232 1.69 -32.40 10.17
CA PRO A 232 1.35 -32.36 8.75
C PRO A 232 1.25 -33.75 8.11
N CYS A 233 2.14 -34.69 8.46
CA CYS A 233 2.08 -36.06 7.96
C CYS A 233 0.86 -36.81 8.50
N PHE A 234 0.52 -36.58 9.77
CA PHE A 234 -0.67 -37.11 10.41
C PHE A 234 -1.96 -36.67 9.67
N LEU A 235 -2.13 -35.37 9.45
CA LEU A 235 -3.31 -34.83 8.75
C LEU A 235 -3.38 -35.31 7.30
N ALA A 236 -2.23 -35.47 6.62
CA ALA A 236 -2.18 -36.02 5.27
C ALA A 236 -2.60 -37.51 5.23
N ALA A 237 -2.13 -38.33 6.17
CA ALA A 237 -2.53 -39.73 6.26
C ALA A 237 -4.05 -39.86 6.47
N LEU A 238 -4.60 -39.09 7.40
CA LEU A 238 -6.05 -39.06 7.64
C LEU A 238 -6.85 -38.57 6.44
N THR A 239 -6.35 -37.60 5.67
CA THR A 239 -7.06 -37.18 4.45
C THR A 239 -7.16 -38.29 3.42
N LEU A 240 -6.10 -39.08 3.26
CA LEU A 240 -6.10 -40.21 2.32
C LEU A 240 -7.08 -41.29 2.79
N GLU A 241 -7.04 -41.66 4.06
CA GLU A 241 -7.95 -42.67 4.64
C GLU A 241 -9.43 -42.26 4.54
N PHE A 242 -9.77 -41.03 4.93
CA PHE A 242 -11.15 -40.54 4.84
C PHE A 242 -11.61 -40.34 3.40
N TYR A 243 -10.71 -39.98 2.49
CA TYR A 243 -11.03 -39.86 1.06
C TYR A 243 -11.33 -41.22 0.43
N GLU A 244 -10.52 -42.24 0.72
CA GLU A 244 -10.70 -43.59 0.19
C GLU A 244 -11.99 -44.23 0.72
N GLU A 245 -12.30 -44.06 2.00
CA GLU A 245 -13.54 -44.57 2.58
C GLU A 245 -14.78 -43.89 1.99
N LYS A 246 -14.75 -42.55 1.86
CA LYS A 246 -15.84 -41.81 1.21
C LYS A 246 -16.06 -42.24 -0.24
N LYS A 247 -15.03 -42.78 -0.90
CA LYS A 247 -15.10 -43.35 -2.25
C LYS A 247 -15.53 -44.82 -2.25
N GLY A 248 -15.22 -45.57 -1.18
CA GLY A 248 -15.60 -46.96 -0.98
C GLY A 248 -17.07 -47.16 -0.59
N ASP A 249 -17.66 -46.19 0.11
CA ASP A 249 -19.10 -46.09 0.32
C ASP A 249 -19.79 -45.57 -0.96
N GLY A 250 -20.18 -46.48 -1.84
CA GLY A 250 -20.88 -46.23 -3.11
C GLY A 250 -22.29 -45.61 -2.98
N THR A 251 -22.56 -44.77 -1.97
CA THR A 251 -23.76 -43.95 -1.93
C THR A 251 -23.47 -42.61 -2.58
N VAL A 252 -23.85 -42.53 -3.86
CA VAL A 252 -24.39 -41.35 -4.55
C VAL A 252 -24.05 -40.01 -3.88
N MET A 253 -23.09 -39.28 -4.45
CA MET A 253 -23.00 -37.82 -4.32
C MET A 253 -24.43 -37.26 -4.30
N PRO A 254 -24.88 -36.46 -3.32
CA PRO A 254 -26.21 -35.87 -3.39
C PRO A 254 -26.26 -35.03 -4.68
N SER A 255 -26.93 -35.56 -5.70
CA SER A 255 -27.35 -34.79 -6.84
C SER A 255 -28.22 -33.66 -6.29
N LEU A 256 -27.81 -32.43 -6.58
CA LEU A 256 -28.63 -31.24 -6.35
C LEU A 256 -29.88 -31.32 -7.23
N SER A 257 -30.87 -32.08 -6.79
CA SER A 257 -32.20 -32.15 -7.41
C SER A 257 -33.23 -32.60 -6.37
N ASN A 258 -33.61 -31.69 -5.47
CA ASN A 258 -35.04 -31.46 -5.19
C ASN A 258 -35.23 -30.17 -4.39
N SER A 259 -36.09 -29.32 -4.91
CA SER A 259 -36.55 -28.05 -4.35
C SER A 259 -37.45 -28.28 -3.13
N ASN A 260 -37.03 -27.79 -1.95
CA ASN A 260 -37.91 -27.53 -0.82
C ASN A 260 -37.66 -26.08 -0.35
N PRO A 261 -38.65 -25.16 -0.43
CA PRO A 261 -38.40 -23.72 -0.40
C PRO A 261 -38.14 -23.07 0.98
N ASN A 262 -37.89 -23.82 2.06
CA ASN A 262 -37.84 -23.26 3.43
C ASN A 262 -36.57 -23.59 4.25
N HIS A 263 -35.39 -23.68 3.65
CA HIS A 263 -34.11 -23.72 4.40
C HIS A 263 -33.08 -22.76 3.77
N PRO A 264 -32.32 -21.96 4.55
CA PRO A 264 -31.33 -21.05 3.99
C PRO A 264 -30.26 -21.83 3.24
N THR A 265 -30.14 -21.53 1.95
CA THR A 265 -29.16 -22.08 1.01
C THR A 265 -27.76 -21.60 1.36
N LEU A 266 -26.79 -22.52 1.47
CA LEU A 266 -25.41 -22.23 1.88
C LEU A 266 -24.46 -21.86 0.72
N PHE A 267 -25.00 -21.58 -0.46
CA PHE A 267 -24.24 -21.02 -1.59
C PHE A 267 -25.13 -20.01 -2.34
N PRO A 268 -24.66 -18.77 -2.62
CA PRO A 268 -25.37 -17.84 -3.48
C PRO A 268 -25.40 -18.39 -4.92
N SER A 269 -26.61 -18.45 -5.47
CA SER A 269 -26.92 -18.89 -6.82
C SER A 269 -26.24 -18.01 -7.88
N GLY A 270 -25.20 -18.53 -8.54
CA GLY A 270 -24.52 -17.81 -9.61
C GLY A 270 -23.51 -18.61 -10.44
N LEU A 271 -23.47 -19.95 -10.35
CA LEU A 271 -22.52 -20.77 -11.11
C LEU A 271 -23.15 -22.09 -11.55
N ALA A 272 -24.04 -22.02 -12.55
CA ALA A 272 -24.48 -23.21 -13.25
C ALA A 272 -24.59 -22.89 -14.74
N THR A 273 -23.47 -22.98 -15.48
CA THR A 273 -23.56 -23.32 -16.91
C THR A 273 -22.24 -23.86 -17.48
N LYS A 274 -22.38 -25.04 -18.11
CA LYS A 274 -21.52 -25.66 -19.15
C LYS A 274 -20.32 -26.50 -18.69
N PHE A 275 -20.64 -27.74 -18.33
CA PHE A 275 -19.76 -28.89 -18.59
C PHE A 275 -19.78 -29.21 -20.09
N SER A 276 -18.64 -29.01 -20.75
CA SER A 276 -18.26 -29.74 -21.96
C SER A 276 -16.73 -29.78 -21.98
N SER A 277 -16.16 -30.99 -21.88
CA SER A 277 -14.77 -31.28 -22.24
C SER A 277 -14.46 -30.73 -23.66
N PRO A 278 -13.19 -30.46 -24.09
CA PRO A 278 -12.01 -31.32 -23.86
C PRO A 278 -10.63 -30.59 -23.81
N LEU A 279 -9.56 -31.40 -23.83
CA LEU A 279 -8.15 -31.12 -24.24
C LEU A 279 -7.14 -30.68 -23.18
N PHE A 280 -6.29 -31.65 -22.82
CA PHE A 280 -4.92 -31.41 -22.34
C PHE A 280 -4.13 -30.70 -23.44
N GLN A 281 -3.71 -29.46 -23.19
CA GLN A 281 -2.67 -28.80 -23.98
C GLN A 281 -1.46 -28.57 -23.07
N THR A 282 -0.42 -29.37 -23.27
CA THR A 282 0.89 -29.14 -22.68
C THR A 282 1.65 -28.14 -23.56
N ASN A 283 1.83 -26.92 -23.09
CA ASN A 283 2.88 -26.06 -23.61
C ASN A 283 3.55 -25.32 -22.44
N ASN A 284 4.87 -25.52 -22.34
CA ASN A 284 5.86 -24.87 -21.48
C ASN A 284 5.51 -24.69 -19.99
N ASN A 285 6.07 -25.59 -19.17
CA ASN A 285 6.34 -25.49 -17.73
C ASN A 285 5.20 -25.07 -16.77
N ASN A 286 3.95 -24.98 -17.22
CA ASN A 286 2.84 -24.63 -16.35
C ASN A 286 1.70 -25.65 -16.50
N ILE A 287 1.69 -26.65 -15.63
CA ILE A 287 0.60 -27.63 -15.55
C ILE A 287 -0.60 -26.93 -14.91
N ARG A 288 -1.58 -26.56 -15.72
CA ARG A 288 -2.81 -25.91 -15.25
C ARG A 288 -3.85 -26.99 -14.90
N PHE A 289 -3.97 -27.30 -13.62
CA PHE A 289 -5.08 -28.11 -13.12
C PHE A 289 -6.38 -27.27 -13.12
N PRO A 290 -7.54 -27.83 -13.48
CA PRO A 290 -8.82 -27.17 -13.24
C PRO A 290 -9.09 -27.17 -11.72
N ILE A 291 -8.60 -26.15 -11.04
CA ILE A 291 -8.98 -25.86 -9.65
C ILE A 291 -10.34 -25.15 -9.72
N CYS A 292 -11.29 -25.55 -8.87
CA CYS A 292 -12.54 -24.82 -8.68
C CYS A 292 -12.21 -23.32 -8.47
N PRO A 293 -12.84 -22.36 -9.17
CA PRO A 293 -12.41 -20.97 -9.12
C PRO A 293 -12.57 -20.42 -7.70
N ILE A 294 -11.44 -20.24 -7.00
CA ILE A 294 -11.36 -19.41 -5.80
C ILE A 294 -11.62 -17.98 -6.27
N GLY A 295 -12.68 -17.35 -5.75
CA GLY A 295 -13.04 -15.97 -6.02
C GLY A 295 -11.85 -15.05 -5.75
N LEU A 296 -11.19 -14.60 -6.82
CA LEU A 296 -10.04 -13.72 -6.77
C LEU A 296 -10.55 -12.27 -6.74
N ILE A 297 -10.77 -11.72 -5.56
CA ILE A 297 -10.87 -10.26 -5.40
C ILE A 297 -9.46 -9.71 -5.25
N LYS A 298 -8.98 -9.09 -6.32
CA LYS A 298 -7.80 -8.21 -6.31
C LYS A 298 -8.17 -6.94 -5.55
N GLU A 299 -7.43 -6.60 -4.51
CA GLU A 299 -6.88 -5.25 -4.27
C GLU A 299 -5.96 -5.27 -3.05
N GLY A 300 -4.88 -4.48 -3.13
CA GLY A 300 -3.77 -4.49 -2.18
C GLY A 300 -4.05 -3.73 -0.89
N VAL A 301 -3.15 -3.88 0.09
CA VAL A 301 -2.31 -2.79 0.60
C VAL A 301 -1.38 -3.35 1.70
N THR A 302 -0.21 -2.76 1.68
CA THR A 302 1.01 -2.83 2.48
C THR A 302 0.85 -2.97 4.00
N ALA A 303 1.87 -3.61 4.59
CA ALA A 303 2.06 -3.99 5.99
C ALA A 303 1.86 -2.90 7.05
N TYR A 304 1.53 -3.31 8.30
CA TYR A 304 2.16 -2.81 9.53
C TYR A 304 2.04 -3.82 10.69
N LYS A 305 3.10 -3.90 11.50
CA LYS A 305 3.36 -4.86 12.58
C LYS A 305 3.48 -4.09 13.90
N LYS A 306 2.63 -4.34 14.91
CA LYS A 306 2.99 -4.23 16.35
C LYS A 306 1.82 -4.57 17.31
N THR A 307 2.11 -5.50 18.23
CA THR A 307 1.78 -5.54 19.68
C THR A 307 0.39 -5.10 20.16
N GLN A 308 -0.33 -5.98 20.88
CA GLN A 308 -0.28 -6.01 22.35
C GLN A 308 -1.07 -7.21 22.93
N SER A 309 -0.41 -7.83 23.90
CA SER A 309 -0.89 -8.75 24.92
C SER A 309 -1.86 -8.07 25.90
N GLY A 310 -2.87 -8.81 26.38
CA GLY A 310 -3.68 -8.44 27.54
C GLY A 310 -4.60 -9.60 27.96
N PRO A 311 -4.65 -9.98 29.26
CA PRO A 311 -5.13 -11.31 29.67
C PRO A 311 -6.64 -11.35 29.96
N MET A 312 -7.27 -12.51 29.76
CA MET A 312 -8.55 -12.82 30.40
C MET A 312 -8.47 -14.11 31.23
N LYS A 313 -9.09 -14.00 32.40
CA LYS A 313 -8.97 -14.84 33.59
C LYS A 313 -9.66 -16.20 33.46
N GLU A 314 -9.18 -17.09 34.32
CA GLU A 314 -9.54 -18.49 34.54
C GLU A 314 -10.99 -18.76 34.99
N GLY A 315 -11.39 -20.03 34.83
CA GLY A 315 -12.53 -20.72 35.46
C GLY A 315 -13.45 -21.33 34.39
N SER A 316 -13.78 -22.63 34.33
CA SER A 316 -13.78 -23.74 35.30
C SER A 316 -13.83 -25.07 34.49
N PRO A 317 -13.78 -26.27 35.12
CA PRO A 317 -13.26 -27.48 34.49
C PRO A 317 -14.32 -28.27 33.73
N LEU A 318 -14.01 -28.73 32.52
CA LEU A 318 -14.79 -29.80 31.88
C LEU A 318 -13.90 -30.84 31.19
N GLN A 319 -14.02 -32.02 31.79
CA GLN A 319 -14.02 -33.37 31.24
C GLN A 319 -12.74 -33.96 30.62
N SER A 320 -12.46 -35.16 31.14
CA SER A 320 -11.39 -36.07 30.81
C SER A 320 -11.47 -36.52 29.35
N GLY A 321 -10.67 -35.90 28.50
CA GLY A 321 -10.24 -36.46 27.22
C GLY A 321 -8.76 -36.84 27.30
N SER A 322 -8.37 -37.89 26.59
CA SER A 322 -6.99 -38.31 26.42
C SER A 322 -6.15 -37.15 25.85
N VAL A 323 -5.04 -36.82 26.52
CA VAL A 323 -4.13 -35.74 26.13
C VAL A 323 -2.89 -36.35 25.50
N PHE A 324 -2.55 -35.93 24.29
CA PHE A 324 -1.34 -36.36 23.59
C PHE A 324 -0.35 -35.17 23.50
N ASN A 325 0.92 -35.43 23.82
CA ASN A 325 2.00 -34.46 23.72
C ASN A 325 2.58 -34.48 22.31
N CYS A 326 2.55 -33.34 21.60
CA CYS A 326 3.29 -33.17 20.36
C CYS A 326 4.59 -32.44 20.69
N HIS A 327 5.74 -33.05 20.42
CA HIS A 327 7.01 -32.31 20.40
C HIS A 327 7.11 -31.62 19.04
N CYS A 328 7.11 -30.29 19.04
CA CYS A 328 7.51 -29.47 17.89
C CYS A 328 9.00 -29.15 17.96
#